data_AF-A0A961CZN4-F1
#
_entry.id   AF-A0A961CZN4-F1
#
_cell.length_a   1.000
_cell.length_b   1.000
_cell.length_c   1.000
_cell.angle_alpha   90.00
_cell.angle_beta   90.00
_cell.angle_gamma   90.00
#
_symmetry.space_group_name_H-M   'P 1'
#
loop_
_entity.id
_entity.type
_entity.pdbx_description
1 polymer ?
#
loop_
_entity_poly.entity_id
_entity_poly.type
_entity_poly.pdbx_seq_one_letter_code
_entity_poly.pdbx_strand_id
1 'polypeptide(L)'
;MALTGEYLGELADVAEDQESDLEEIRNRTLALLRDGRLDIVFQPIVSARSGDTVGFEALTRFDGSAHGPDVWFSQAADAGLGIDLELAAIAEALGRLTELPLSTYLALNASPATINDRRLVRLLASTDPSRIVLEITEHEAIEDYAQLVASLQVLRDLGVRVAVDDVGAGFSSFAHVLELTPHVLKIDVSITGGLAHDPARRALAAAIVEVAGPLGAAVVAEGLETEDDLAAARQVGVSHLQGHLFSEPLPEPVEVSFDPAQLVARVQQHTQAADLTASQFELAMLHSPIGMCLVSLDGSFLHVNPALSAMLGRSPKELLQLTFQQLTHPEDLDADLTYLVQCIEGARNSYRIDKRYIHADGSVVWGDLSVVVIRDRDGTPCYFVSQIVDVTERHKREEYLAERARTDHLTDLPNRAAAESTMARLAAMHVPFGVLFCDLAKFKSINDTHGHAAGDTVLAEVARRLRSVVRPDDLVARWGGDEFLFVLPDSSPGDMDSTVRRVVEAVREPIRIDERTVLQNPEIVVGAAHYDPSQLCTPEDTVHAADLDMYRRRGTELRRGSVRPGS
;
A
#
# COMPACT_ATOMS: atom_id res chain seq x y z
N MET A 1 -33.42 17.96 -16.23
CA MET A 1 -34.13 16.80 -15.64
C MET A 1 -33.99 15.51 -16.45
N ALA A 2 -33.37 15.51 -17.65
CA ALA A 2 -33.03 14.28 -18.39
C ALA A 2 -31.60 13.75 -18.07
N LEU A 3 -30.67 14.64 -17.72
CA LEU A 3 -29.24 14.32 -17.52
C LEU A 3 -28.91 13.55 -16.21
N THR A 4 -29.84 13.46 -15.25
CA THR A 4 -29.62 12.75 -13.97
C THR A 4 -30.13 11.31 -13.99
N GLY A 5 -31.00 10.95 -14.94
CA GLY A 5 -31.47 9.58 -15.14
C GLY A 5 -30.49 8.71 -15.93
N GLU A 6 -29.77 9.31 -16.88
CA GLU A 6 -28.71 8.63 -17.64
C GLU A 6 -27.51 8.24 -16.75
N TYR A 7 -27.08 9.12 -15.83
CA TYR A 7 -25.94 8.84 -14.93
C TYR A 7 -26.21 7.77 -13.85
N LEU A 8 -27.45 7.69 -13.36
CA LEU A 8 -27.86 6.63 -12.41
C LEU A 8 -28.13 5.30 -13.12
N GLY A 9 -28.54 5.34 -14.40
CA GLY A 9 -28.59 4.18 -15.28
C GLY A 9 -27.18 3.66 -15.56
N GLU A 10 -26.26 4.52 -15.99
CA GLU A 10 -24.86 4.14 -16.28
C GLU A 10 -24.14 3.55 -15.06
N LEU A 11 -24.38 4.03 -13.83
CA LEU A 11 -23.76 3.44 -12.62
C LEU A 11 -24.39 2.11 -12.20
N ALA A 12 -25.68 1.91 -12.46
CA ALA A 12 -26.36 0.64 -12.21
C ALA A 12 -25.98 -0.40 -13.28
N ASP A 13 -25.93 0.03 -14.55
CA ASP A 13 -25.49 -0.78 -15.69
C ASP A 13 -24.01 -1.18 -15.52
N VAL A 14 -23.12 -0.29 -15.06
CA VAL A 14 -21.72 -0.63 -14.76
C VAL A 14 -21.57 -1.60 -13.59
N ALA A 15 -22.44 -1.50 -12.56
CA ALA A 15 -22.42 -2.44 -11.44
C ALA A 15 -22.98 -3.82 -11.82
N GLU A 16 -24.05 -3.86 -12.62
CA GLU A 16 -24.60 -5.10 -13.19
C GLU A 16 -23.63 -5.76 -14.18
N ASP A 17 -22.95 -4.97 -15.01
CA ASP A 17 -21.91 -5.45 -15.94
C ASP A 17 -20.71 -6.04 -15.19
N GLN A 18 -20.24 -5.39 -14.11
CA GLN A 18 -19.17 -5.92 -13.26
C GLN A 18 -19.55 -7.21 -12.53
N GLU A 19 -20.78 -7.30 -12.03
CA GLU A 19 -21.26 -8.52 -11.36
C GLU A 19 -21.43 -9.68 -12.35
N SER A 20 -21.89 -9.39 -13.57
CA SER A 20 -21.97 -10.35 -14.68
C SER A 20 -20.58 -10.85 -15.10
N ASP A 21 -19.60 -9.95 -15.23
CA ASP A 21 -18.22 -10.29 -15.61
C ASP A 21 -17.56 -11.20 -14.56
N LEU A 22 -17.73 -10.89 -13.27
CA LEU A 22 -17.21 -11.72 -12.18
C LEU A 22 -17.88 -13.10 -12.15
N GLU A 23 -19.18 -13.20 -12.41
CA GLU A 23 -19.89 -14.48 -12.47
C GLU A 23 -19.42 -15.34 -13.67
N GLU A 24 -19.14 -14.72 -14.82
CA GLU A 24 -18.55 -15.42 -15.98
C GLU A 24 -17.15 -15.96 -15.65
N ILE A 25 -16.27 -15.12 -15.07
CA ILE A 25 -14.93 -15.52 -14.62
C ILE A 25 -15.02 -16.68 -13.63
N ARG A 26 -15.94 -16.61 -12.66
CA ARG A 26 -16.16 -17.65 -11.66
C ARG A 26 -16.57 -18.96 -12.31
N ASN A 27 -17.53 -18.92 -13.22
CA ASN A 27 -18.04 -20.11 -13.92
C ASN A 27 -16.96 -20.77 -14.79
N ARG A 28 -16.17 -19.96 -15.51
CA ARG A 28 -15.03 -20.44 -16.31
C ARG A 28 -13.97 -21.11 -15.43
N THR A 29 -13.63 -20.50 -14.31
CA THR A 29 -12.65 -21.05 -13.35
C THR A 29 -13.14 -22.35 -12.73
N LEU A 30 -14.43 -22.43 -12.34
CA LEU A 30 -15.03 -23.67 -11.84
C LEU A 30 -15.08 -24.78 -12.89
N ALA A 31 -15.29 -24.45 -14.17
CA ALA A 31 -15.23 -25.42 -15.25
C ALA A 31 -13.82 -25.99 -15.39
N LEU A 32 -12.80 -25.13 -15.37
CA LEU A 32 -11.39 -25.53 -15.42
C LEU A 32 -11.01 -26.46 -14.26
N LEU A 33 -11.41 -26.11 -13.03
CA LEU A 33 -11.18 -26.91 -11.83
C LEU A 33 -11.88 -28.29 -11.88
N ARG A 34 -13.01 -28.41 -12.60
CA ARG A 34 -13.73 -29.68 -12.78
C ARG A 34 -13.09 -30.56 -13.84
N ASP A 35 -12.65 -29.95 -14.95
CA ASP A 35 -12.14 -30.68 -16.11
C ASP A 35 -10.67 -31.09 -15.94
N GLY A 36 -9.95 -30.46 -15.02
CA GLY A 36 -8.64 -30.91 -14.52
C GLY A 36 -7.50 -30.81 -15.54
N ARG A 37 -7.60 -29.92 -16.54
CA ARG A 37 -6.55 -29.72 -17.55
C ARG A 37 -5.86 -28.39 -17.34
N LEU A 38 -4.90 -28.38 -16.43
CA LEU A 38 -3.91 -27.32 -16.33
C LEU A 38 -2.63 -27.86 -16.98
N ASP A 39 -2.16 -27.21 -18.03
CA ASP A 39 -0.91 -27.64 -18.65
C ASP A 39 0.26 -27.12 -17.84
N ILE A 40 1.08 -28.01 -17.31
CA ILE A 40 2.30 -27.65 -16.59
C ILE A 40 3.48 -27.79 -17.53
N VAL A 41 4.23 -26.71 -17.69
CA VAL A 41 5.52 -26.71 -18.39
C VAL A 41 6.65 -26.48 -17.38
N PHE A 42 7.83 -26.97 -17.69
CA PHE A 42 8.99 -26.91 -16.82
C PHE A 42 10.10 -26.07 -17.45
N GLN A 43 10.70 -25.20 -16.64
CA GLN A 43 11.92 -24.51 -17.02
C GLN A 43 13.07 -24.97 -16.12
N PRO A 44 14.23 -25.38 -16.67
CA PRO A 44 15.35 -25.86 -15.89
C PRO A 44 16.07 -24.73 -15.16
N ILE A 45 16.47 -25.03 -13.92
CA ILE A 45 17.34 -24.20 -13.08
C ILE A 45 18.70 -24.89 -12.96
N VAL A 46 19.76 -24.17 -13.29
CA VAL A 46 21.10 -24.71 -13.50
C VAL A 46 22.06 -24.22 -12.43
N SER A 47 22.95 -25.09 -11.94
CA SER A 47 23.99 -24.68 -11.00
C SER A 47 25.05 -23.83 -11.70
N ALA A 48 25.33 -22.63 -11.17
CA ALA A 48 26.43 -21.81 -11.66
C ALA A 48 27.80 -22.49 -11.45
N ARG A 49 27.92 -23.40 -10.49
CA ARG A 49 29.19 -24.07 -10.19
C ARG A 49 29.44 -25.27 -11.09
N SER A 50 28.51 -26.23 -11.17
CA SER A 50 28.72 -27.45 -11.97
C SER A 50 28.30 -27.28 -13.42
N GLY A 51 27.35 -26.38 -13.70
CA GLY A 51 26.74 -26.21 -15.00
C GLY A 51 25.60 -27.20 -15.28
N ASP A 52 25.26 -28.07 -14.32
CA ASP A 52 24.19 -29.07 -14.47
C ASP A 52 22.85 -28.56 -13.94
N THR A 53 21.76 -29.13 -14.47
CA THR A 53 20.40 -28.89 -13.95
C THR A 53 20.28 -29.40 -12.51
N VAL A 54 19.76 -28.57 -11.62
CA VAL A 54 19.56 -28.88 -10.19
C VAL A 54 18.12 -28.69 -9.74
N GLY A 55 17.29 -28.04 -10.55
CA GLY A 55 15.88 -27.86 -10.27
C GLY A 55 15.08 -27.56 -11.54
N PHE A 56 13.77 -27.57 -11.40
CA PHE A 56 12.84 -27.11 -12.42
C PHE A 56 11.80 -26.21 -11.77
N GLU A 57 11.47 -25.10 -12.41
CA GLU A 57 10.28 -24.33 -12.08
C GLU A 57 9.10 -24.86 -12.88
N ALA A 58 7.99 -25.18 -12.20
CA ALA A 58 6.74 -25.51 -12.86
C ALA A 58 5.92 -24.25 -13.09
N LEU A 59 5.57 -24.04 -14.35
CA LEU A 59 4.80 -22.90 -14.83
C LEU A 59 3.49 -23.39 -15.42
N THR A 60 2.39 -22.84 -14.93
CA THR A 60 1.05 -23.15 -15.44
C THR A 60 0.83 -22.48 -16.80
N ARG A 61 0.19 -23.19 -17.72
CA ARG A 61 -0.29 -22.70 -19.01
C ARG A 61 -1.78 -22.99 -19.12
N PHE A 62 -2.50 -22.01 -19.68
CA PHE A 62 -3.92 -22.09 -19.92
C PHE A 62 -4.13 -22.19 -21.43
N ASP A 63 -4.51 -23.38 -21.88
CA ASP A 63 -4.60 -23.72 -23.30
C ASP A 63 -5.63 -22.81 -24.02
N GLY A 64 -5.22 -22.20 -25.14
CA GLY A 64 -6.11 -21.39 -25.98
C GLY A 64 -6.58 -20.04 -25.41
N SER A 65 -6.00 -19.54 -24.30
CA SER A 65 -6.36 -18.22 -23.78
C SER A 65 -5.61 -17.08 -24.49
N ALA A 66 -6.32 -15.97 -24.74
CA ALA A 66 -5.71 -14.73 -25.23
C ALA A 66 -4.88 -13.99 -24.16
N HIS A 67 -5.00 -14.41 -22.89
CA HIS A 67 -4.36 -13.79 -21.73
C HIS A 67 -3.30 -14.71 -21.13
N GLY A 68 -2.28 -14.13 -20.50
CA GLY A 68 -1.23 -14.86 -19.79
C GLY A 68 -1.71 -15.48 -18.46
N PRO A 69 -0.92 -16.37 -17.84
CA PRO A 69 -1.23 -17.01 -16.57
C PRO A 69 -1.57 -16.01 -15.45
N ASP A 70 -0.86 -14.89 -15.34
CA ASP A 70 -1.05 -13.90 -14.27
C ASP A 70 -2.47 -13.33 -14.27
N VAL A 71 -3.03 -13.09 -15.46
CA VAL A 71 -4.40 -12.60 -15.63
C VAL A 71 -5.41 -13.64 -15.15
N TRP A 72 -5.15 -14.93 -15.38
CA TRP A 72 -6.03 -15.99 -14.90
C TRP A 72 -6.04 -16.11 -13.38
N PHE A 73 -4.87 -16.08 -12.75
CA PHE A 73 -4.77 -16.13 -11.30
C PHE A 73 -5.36 -14.88 -10.65
N SER A 74 -5.10 -13.68 -11.18
CA SER A 74 -5.71 -12.43 -10.71
C SER A 74 -7.23 -12.45 -10.83
N GLN A 75 -7.77 -12.84 -12.00
CA GLN A 75 -9.23 -12.92 -12.20
C GLN A 75 -9.88 -13.97 -11.30
N ALA A 76 -9.23 -15.12 -11.09
CA ALA A 76 -9.73 -16.12 -10.17
C ALA A 76 -9.72 -15.60 -8.72
N ALA A 77 -8.70 -14.83 -8.31
CA ALA A 77 -8.65 -14.18 -7.01
C ALA A 77 -9.81 -13.18 -6.83
N ASP A 78 -10.05 -12.32 -7.82
CA ASP A 78 -11.17 -11.36 -7.82
C ASP A 78 -12.55 -12.07 -7.71
N ALA A 79 -12.66 -13.26 -8.32
CA ALA A 79 -13.86 -14.09 -8.25
C ALA A 79 -13.93 -15.01 -6.99
N GLY A 80 -12.99 -14.89 -6.06
CA GLY A 80 -12.94 -15.67 -4.81
C GLY A 80 -12.52 -17.13 -4.97
N LEU A 81 -11.86 -17.49 -6.07
CA LEU A 81 -11.39 -18.83 -6.42
C LEU A 81 -9.86 -18.94 -6.57
N GLY A 82 -9.10 -17.89 -6.22
CA GLY A 82 -7.63 -17.85 -6.36
C GLY A 82 -6.92 -19.02 -5.70
N ILE A 83 -7.19 -19.25 -4.40
CA ILE A 83 -6.59 -20.35 -3.63
C ILE A 83 -6.93 -21.72 -4.24
N ASP A 84 -8.16 -21.92 -4.71
CA ASP A 84 -8.57 -23.19 -5.30
C ASP A 84 -7.84 -23.47 -6.62
N LEU A 85 -7.63 -22.44 -7.44
CA LEU A 85 -6.89 -22.53 -8.70
C LEU A 85 -5.40 -22.79 -8.46
N GLU A 86 -4.78 -22.09 -7.53
CA GLU A 86 -3.37 -22.31 -7.16
C GLU A 86 -3.16 -23.72 -6.61
N LEU A 87 -4.00 -24.20 -5.70
CA LEU A 87 -3.91 -25.56 -5.18
C LEU A 87 -4.08 -26.62 -6.26
N ALA A 88 -4.94 -26.38 -7.26
CA ALA A 88 -5.09 -27.28 -8.40
C ALA A 88 -3.83 -27.30 -9.29
N ALA A 89 -3.24 -26.13 -9.57
CA ALA A 89 -1.99 -26.02 -10.33
C ALA A 89 -0.82 -26.72 -9.61
N ILE A 90 -0.69 -26.49 -8.29
CA ILE A 90 0.31 -27.15 -7.44
C ILE A 90 0.08 -28.66 -7.46
N ALA A 91 -1.16 -29.13 -7.35
CA ALA A 91 -1.46 -30.57 -7.37
C ALA A 91 -1.05 -31.23 -8.69
N GLU A 92 -1.32 -30.56 -9.83
CA GLU A 92 -0.94 -31.05 -11.15
C GLU A 92 0.59 -31.10 -11.31
N ALA A 93 1.29 -30.05 -10.89
CA ALA A 93 2.75 -30.01 -10.94
C ALA A 93 3.39 -31.10 -10.05
N LEU A 94 2.87 -31.32 -8.85
CA LEU A 94 3.31 -32.39 -7.95
C LEU A 94 3.05 -33.78 -8.53
N GLY A 95 1.94 -33.98 -9.26
CA GLY A 95 1.65 -35.22 -9.98
C GLY A 95 2.73 -35.62 -10.97
N ARG A 96 3.48 -34.64 -11.47
CA ARG A 96 4.58 -34.82 -12.44
C ARG A 96 5.97 -34.84 -11.80
N LEU A 97 6.09 -34.74 -10.47
CA LEU A 97 7.36 -34.78 -9.75
C LEU A 97 8.17 -36.06 -10.01
N THR A 98 7.49 -37.17 -10.32
CA THR A 98 8.14 -38.46 -10.65
C THR A 98 8.80 -38.47 -12.03
N GLU A 99 8.44 -37.54 -12.92
CA GLU A 99 9.08 -37.36 -14.22
C GLU A 99 10.45 -36.67 -14.08
N LEU A 100 10.67 -35.95 -12.98
CA LEU A 100 11.90 -35.22 -12.72
C LEU A 100 13.01 -36.12 -12.17
N PRO A 101 14.28 -35.93 -12.58
CA PRO A 101 15.42 -36.65 -12.03
C PRO A 101 15.50 -36.52 -10.50
N LEU A 102 15.84 -37.60 -9.79
CA LEU A 102 15.88 -37.61 -8.31
C LEU A 102 16.87 -36.60 -7.70
N SER A 103 17.86 -36.15 -8.47
CA SER A 103 18.84 -35.13 -8.08
C SER A 103 18.31 -33.70 -8.14
N THR A 104 17.11 -33.48 -8.70
CA THR A 104 16.55 -32.15 -8.89
C THR A 104 15.41 -31.86 -7.92
N TYR A 105 15.20 -30.58 -7.65
CA TYR A 105 14.01 -30.09 -6.95
C TYR A 105 12.96 -29.53 -7.92
N LEU A 106 11.72 -29.41 -7.45
CA LEU A 106 10.63 -28.76 -8.15
C LEU A 106 10.25 -27.47 -7.41
N ALA A 107 10.27 -26.35 -8.13
CA ALA A 107 9.83 -25.05 -7.65
C ALA A 107 8.38 -24.79 -8.07
N LEU A 108 7.57 -24.29 -7.13
CA LEU A 108 6.13 -24.10 -7.27
C LEU A 108 5.74 -22.72 -6.76
N ASN A 109 5.02 -21.96 -7.58
CA ASN A 109 4.48 -20.67 -7.21
C ASN A 109 3.29 -20.81 -6.24
N ALA A 110 3.28 -20.02 -5.17
CA ALA A 110 2.18 -19.96 -4.20
C ALA A 110 2.04 -18.57 -3.58
N SER A 111 0.82 -18.04 -3.54
CA SER A 111 0.53 -16.79 -2.86
C SER A 111 0.59 -16.94 -1.33
N PRO A 112 0.78 -15.83 -0.58
CA PRO A 112 0.67 -15.84 0.89
C PRO A 112 -0.64 -16.45 1.40
N ALA A 113 -1.76 -16.19 0.70
CA ALA A 113 -3.05 -16.76 1.04
C ALA A 113 -3.06 -18.29 0.91
N THR A 114 -2.51 -18.84 -0.17
CA THR A 114 -2.39 -20.28 -0.39
C THR A 114 -1.45 -20.94 0.62
N ILE A 115 -0.36 -20.27 1.01
CA ILE A 115 0.57 -20.76 2.04
C ILE A 115 -0.12 -20.91 3.40
N ASN A 116 -1.04 -20.01 3.73
CA ASN A 116 -1.83 -20.07 4.96
C ASN A 116 -2.94 -21.15 4.91
N ASP A 117 -3.27 -21.69 3.74
CA ASP A 117 -4.28 -22.73 3.61
C ASP A 117 -3.73 -24.12 4.00
N ARG A 118 -4.37 -24.76 5.00
CA ARG A 118 -3.99 -26.08 5.50
C ARG A 118 -4.08 -27.21 4.45
N ARG A 119 -4.77 -26.99 3.33
CA ARG A 119 -4.82 -27.93 2.20
C ARG A 119 -3.45 -28.06 1.54
N LEU A 120 -2.68 -26.98 1.44
CA LEU A 120 -1.33 -27.00 0.87
C LEU A 120 -0.40 -27.97 1.63
N VAL A 121 -0.41 -27.89 2.96
CA VAL A 121 0.37 -28.77 3.83
C VAL A 121 0.07 -30.24 3.56
N ARG A 122 -1.22 -30.60 3.43
CA ARG A 122 -1.64 -31.98 3.12
C ARG A 122 -1.20 -32.43 1.74
N LEU A 123 -1.26 -31.53 0.76
CA LEU A 123 -0.89 -31.80 -0.60
C LEU A 123 0.62 -32.07 -0.70
N LEU A 124 1.45 -31.22 -0.10
CA LEU A 124 2.90 -31.38 -0.09
C LEU A 124 3.36 -32.63 0.68
N ALA A 125 2.72 -32.93 1.81
CA ALA A 125 3.02 -34.13 2.61
C ALA A 125 2.72 -35.46 1.88
N SER A 126 2.00 -35.43 0.76
CA SER A 126 1.76 -36.60 -0.09
C SER A 126 2.91 -36.93 -1.06
N THR A 127 3.91 -36.05 -1.13
CA THR A 127 5.09 -36.17 -1.98
C THR A 127 6.37 -36.24 -1.14
N ASP A 128 7.56 -36.13 -1.75
CA ASP A 128 8.81 -35.90 -1.02
C ASP A 128 9.02 -34.39 -0.82
N PRO A 129 8.72 -33.82 0.37
CA PRO A 129 8.72 -32.38 0.54
C PRO A 129 10.13 -31.79 0.49
N SER A 130 11.17 -32.60 0.71
CA SER A 130 12.57 -32.16 0.62
C SER A 130 12.98 -31.76 -0.80
N ARG A 131 12.24 -32.25 -1.80
CA ARG A 131 12.41 -31.90 -3.21
C ARG A 131 11.57 -30.70 -3.63
N ILE A 132 10.82 -30.06 -2.73
CA ILE A 132 9.95 -28.94 -3.08
C ILE A 132 10.56 -27.61 -2.62
N VAL A 133 10.50 -26.62 -3.51
CA VAL A 133 10.73 -25.21 -3.22
C VAL A 133 9.42 -24.47 -3.49
N LEU A 134 8.89 -23.74 -2.50
CA LEU A 134 7.75 -22.85 -2.71
C LEU A 134 8.24 -21.44 -2.97
N GLU A 135 7.85 -20.87 -4.10
CA GLU A 135 8.15 -19.51 -4.51
C GLU A 135 6.99 -18.61 -4.10
N ILE A 136 7.28 -17.66 -3.23
CA ILE A 136 6.28 -16.73 -2.70
C ILE A 136 6.14 -15.59 -3.69
N THR A 137 4.96 -15.47 -4.29
CA THR A 137 4.66 -14.41 -5.26
C THR A 137 4.42 -13.07 -4.56
N GLU A 138 5.06 -11.99 -5.05
CA GLU A 138 5.10 -10.68 -4.36
C GLU A 138 3.88 -9.78 -4.55
N HIS A 139 3.03 -10.11 -5.54
CA HIS A 139 1.96 -9.22 -6.00
C HIS A 139 0.80 -9.07 -5.01
N GLU A 140 0.80 -9.83 -3.90
CA GLU A 140 -0.19 -9.72 -2.83
C GLU A 140 0.39 -9.09 -1.56
N ALA A 141 -0.28 -8.07 -1.04
CA ALA A 141 0.09 -7.44 0.22
C ALA A 141 -0.06 -8.43 1.39
N ILE A 142 1.00 -8.60 2.17
CA ILE A 142 0.94 -9.41 3.39
C ILE A 142 0.42 -8.54 4.54
N GLU A 143 -0.81 -8.82 4.97
CA GLU A 143 -1.43 -8.15 6.12
C GLU A 143 -0.83 -8.62 7.46
N ASP A 144 -0.50 -9.92 7.57
CA ASP A 144 0.01 -10.54 8.81
C ASP A 144 1.23 -11.45 8.51
N TYR A 145 2.43 -10.88 8.65
CA TYR A 145 3.69 -11.61 8.52
C TYR A 145 3.86 -12.68 9.60
N ALA A 146 3.32 -12.49 10.82
CA ALA A 146 3.48 -13.46 11.89
C ALA A 146 2.70 -14.75 11.57
N GLN A 147 1.50 -14.62 11.02
CA GLN A 147 0.73 -15.75 10.52
C GLN A 147 1.45 -16.47 9.37
N LEU A 148 1.92 -15.73 8.37
CA LEU A 148 2.62 -16.31 7.23
C LEU A 148 3.89 -17.06 7.66
N VAL A 149 4.72 -16.45 8.51
CA VAL A 149 5.95 -17.06 9.04
C VAL A 149 5.62 -18.34 9.83
N ALA A 150 4.54 -18.35 10.61
CA ALA A 150 4.11 -19.56 11.32
C ALA A 150 3.69 -20.68 10.35
N SER A 151 2.97 -20.36 9.29
CA SER A 151 2.59 -21.32 8.24
C SER A 151 3.83 -21.84 7.48
N LEU A 152 4.76 -20.96 7.13
CA LEU A 152 6.04 -21.33 6.51
C LEU A 152 6.87 -22.23 7.41
N GLN A 153 6.88 -22.00 8.72
CA GLN A 153 7.61 -22.86 9.65
C GLN A 153 7.07 -24.29 9.64
N VAL A 154 5.74 -24.48 9.57
CA VAL A 154 5.14 -25.82 9.42
C VAL A 154 5.60 -26.50 8.14
N LEU A 155 5.71 -25.76 7.04
CA LEU A 155 6.20 -26.29 5.75
C LEU A 155 7.70 -26.63 5.79
N ARG A 156 8.51 -25.80 6.46
CA ARG A 156 9.94 -26.08 6.69
C ARG A 156 10.17 -27.32 7.52
N ASP A 157 9.36 -27.52 8.56
CA ASP A 157 9.42 -28.70 9.41
C ASP A 157 9.08 -29.99 8.63
N LEU A 158 8.33 -29.89 7.52
CA LEU A 158 8.11 -31.00 6.58
C LEU A 158 9.29 -31.24 5.63
N GLY A 159 10.22 -30.30 5.50
CA GLY A 159 11.36 -30.34 4.59
C GLY A 159 11.24 -29.42 3.37
N VAL A 160 10.15 -28.66 3.24
CA VAL A 160 9.93 -27.74 2.12
C VAL A 160 10.87 -26.55 2.24
N ARG A 161 11.52 -26.20 1.13
CA ARG A 161 12.32 -24.98 1.01
C ARG A 161 11.45 -23.83 0.50
N VAL A 162 11.88 -22.61 0.79
CA VAL A 162 11.14 -21.39 0.46
C VAL A 162 12.02 -20.49 -0.39
N ALA A 163 11.46 -19.96 -1.47
CA ALA A 163 12.06 -18.94 -2.31
C ALA A 163 11.26 -17.65 -2.22
N VAL A 164 11.95 -16.52 -2.38
CA VAL A 164 11.32 -15.23 -2.68
C VAL A 164 11.60 -14.93 -4.14
N ASP A 165 10.54 -14.61 -4.88
CA ASP A 165 10.59 -14.28 -6.30
C ASP A 165 10.74 -12.76 -6.52
N ASP A 166 11.09 -12.35 -7.74
CA ASP A 166 11.11 -10.94 -8.22
C ASP A 166 11.92 -9.92 -7.39
N VAL A 167 13.02 -10.36 -6.74
CA VAL A 167 13.79 -9.47 -5.85
C VAL A 167 14.39 -8.29 -6.62
N GLY A 168 13.88 -7.09 -6.31
CA GLY A 168 14.39 -5.80 -6.77
C GLY A 168 13.66 -5.14 -7.95
N ALA A 169 12.56 -5.72 -8.45
CA ALA A 169 11.71 -5.14 -9.51
C ALA A 169 10.80 -4.00 -9.02
N GLY A 170 10.53 -3.91 -7.70
CA GLY A 170 9.80 -2.78 -7.11
C GLY A 170 9.00 -3.11 -5.84
N PHE A 171 8.51 -4.34 -5.66
CA PHE A 171 7.69 -4.71 -4.50
C PHE A 171 8.40 -5.60 -3.46
N SER A 172 9.32 -6.49 -3.87
CA SER A 172 10.19 -7.26 -2.96
C SER A 172 11.27 -6.39 -2.33
N SER A 173 10.90 -5.68 -1.27
CA SER A 173 11.86 -4.99 -0.42
C SER A 173 12.74 -6.01 0.31
N PHE A 174 14.00 -5.66 0.56
CA PHE A 174 14.89 -6.49 1.40
C PHE A 174 14.30 -6.80 2.79
N ALA A 175 13.34 -6.00 3.29
CA ALA A 175 12.61 -6.31 4.51
C ALA A 175 11.79 -7.60 4.40
N HIS A 176 11.15 -7.83 3.26
CA HIS A 176 10.41 -9.07 2.98
C HIS A 176 11.35 -10.29 3.00
N VAL A 177 12.52 -10.18 2.36
CA VAL A 177 13.56 -11.21 2.38
C VAL A 177 14.03 -11.53 3.80
N LEU A 178 14.21 -10.51 4.65
CA LEU A 178 14.67 -10.70 6.03
C LEU A 178 13.60 -11.34 6.93
N GLU A 179 12.34 -10.92 6.82
CA GLU A 179 11.23 -11.51 7.60
C GLU A 179 10.99 -12.97 7.23
N LEU A 180 11.05 -13.27 5.93
CA LEU A 180 10.78 -14.62 5.45
C LEU A 180 11.97 -15.55 5.63
N THR A 181 13.22 -15.09 5.74
CA THR A 181 14.41 -15.95 5.85
C THR A 181 14.43 -17.09 4.80
N PRO A 182 14.42 -16.77 3.49
CA PRO A 182 14.26 -17.78 2.45
C PRO A 182 15.52 -18.61 2.24
N HIS A 183 15.34 -19.78 1.64
CA HIS A 183 16.43 -20.67 1.20
C HIS A 183 16.93 -20.30 -0.20
N VAL A 184 16.09 -19.61 -0.98
CA VAL A 184 16.38 -19.20 -2.35
C VAL A 184 15.92 -17.74 -2.56
N LEU A 185 16.71 -16.95 -3.27
CA LEU A 185 16.36 -15.62 -3.74
C LEU A 185 16.48 -15.60 -5.26
N LYS A 186 15.39 -15.27 -5.96
CA LYS A 186 15.40 -15.12 -7.41
C LYS A 186 15.52 -13.63 -7.76
N ILE A 187 16.49 -13.31 -8.62
CA ILE A 187 16.72 -11.95 -9.12
C ILE A 187 15.96 -11.80 -10.43
N ASP A 188 15.04 -10.85 -10.46
CA ASP A 188 14.17 -10.54 -11.60
C ASP A 188 14.95 -10.18 -12.88
N VAL A 189 14.31 -10.45 -14.03
CA VAL A 189 14.81 -10.13 -15.37
C VAL A 189 15.10 -8.64 -15.58
N SER A 190 14.41 -7.73 -14.88
CA SER A 190 14.69 -6.29 -14.96
C SER A 190 16.10 -5.93 -14.46
N ILE A 191 16.68 -6.78 -13.61
CA ILE A 191 18.04 -6.63 -13.06
C ILE A 191 19.03 -7.50 -13.83
N THR A 192 18.69 -8.75 -14.15
CA THR A 192 19.62 -9.67 -14.82
C THR A 192 19.76 -9.44 -16.33
N GLY A 193 18.76 -8.82 -16.97
CA GLY A 193 18.85 -8.48 -18.40
C GLY A 193 19.97 -7.48 -18.65
N GLY A 194 20.85 -7.72 -19.62
CA GLY A 194 21.94 -6.78 -19.95
C GLY A 194 22.97 -6.59 -18.83
N LEU A 195 23.05 -7.51 -17.89
CA LEU A 195 24.01 -7.54 -16.78
C LEU A 195 25.47 -7.42 -17.26
N ALA A 196 25.84 -7.93 -18.44
CA ALA A 196 27.18 -7.78 -18.99
C ALA A 196 27.52 -6.34 -19.42
N HIS A 197 26.52 -5.52 -19.71
CA HIS A 197 26.71 -4.20 -20.31
C HIS A 197 26.30 -3.05 -19.38
N ASP A 198 25.49 -3.32 -18.37
CA ASP A 198 25.01 -2.34 -17.40
C ASP A 198 25.71 -2.51 -16.03
N PRO A 199 26.64 -1.61 -15.66
CA PRO A 199 27.33 -1.66 -14.38
C PRO A 199 26.41 -1.49 -13.16
N ALA A 200 25.30 -0.77 -13.28
CA ALA A 200 24.37 -0.54 -12.17
C ALA A 200 23.58 -1.82 -11.85
N ARG A 201 23.10 -2.50 -12.90
CA ARG A 201 22.49 -3.84 -12.78
C ARG A 201 23.44 -4.85 -12.14
N ARG A 202 24.73 -4.85 -12.52
CA ARG A 202 25.76 -5.70 -11.89
C ARG A 202 25.94 -5.42 -10.41
N ALA A 203 26.04 -4.16 -10.04
CA ALA A 203 26.23 -3.76 -8.66
C ALA A 203 25.02 -4.16 -7.79
N LEU A 204 23.81 -3.97 -8.33
CA LEU A 204 22.59 -4.37 -7.64
C LEU A 204 22.52 -5.90 -7.44
N ALA A 205 22.81 -6.67 -8.49
CA ALA A 205 22.88 -8.13 -8.38
C ALA A 205 23.95 -8.59 -7.37
N ALA A 206 25.11 -7.91 -7.32
CA ALA A 206 26.17 -8.20 -6.34
C ALA A 206 25.74 -7.89 -4.91
N ALA A 207 25.03 -6.79 -4.68
CA ALA A 207 24.47 -6.47 -3.37
C ALA A 207 23.46 -7.52 -2.91
N ILE A 208 22.61 -8.02 -3.82
CA ILE A 208 21.67 -9.12 -3.51
C ILE A 208 22.44 -10.40 -3.12
N VAL A 209 23.48 -10.76 -3.87
CA VAL A 209 24.34 -11.91 -3.55
C VAL A 209 25.03 -11.75 -2.19
N GLU A 210 25.51 -10.56 -1.87
CA GLU A 210 26.15 -10.26 -0.59
C GLU A 210 25.17 -10.39 0.57
N VAL A 211 23.92 -9.94 0.42
CA VAL A 211 22.87 -10.09 1.43
C VAL A 211 22.42 -11.55 1.59
N ALA A 212 22.38 -12.31 0.50
CA ALA A 212 21.98 -13.72 0.51
C ALA A 212 22.94 -14.60 1.33
N GLY A 213 24.23 -14.28 1.31
CA GLY A 213 25.29 -15.05 1.96
C GLY A 213 25.06 -15.28 3.46
N PRO A 214 24.93 -14.23 4.29
CA PRO A 214 24.63 -14.36 5.72
C PRO A 214 23.31 -15.07 6.04
N LEU A 215 22.33 -15.01 5.12
CA LEU A 215 21.06 -15.72 5.26
C LEU A 215 21.17 -17.22 4.93
N GLY A 216 22.27 -17.64 4.30
CA GLY A 216 22.42 -18.99 3.76
C GLY A 216 21.53 -19.24 2.53
N ALA A 217 21.02 -18.18 1.90
CA ALA A 217 20.12 -18.28 0.77
C ALA A 217 20.92 -18.48 -0.54
N ALA A 218 20.44 -19.38 -1.39
CA ALA A 218 20.95 -19.55 -2.74
C ALA A 218 20.36 -18.46 -3.65
N VAL A 219 21.19 -17.78 -4.43
CA VAL A 219 20.73 -16.78 -5.42
C VAL A 219 20.58 -17.40 -6.80
N VAL A 220 19.42 -17.22 -7.41
CA VAL A 220 19.08 -17.57 -8.80
C VAL A 220 19.03 -16.29 -9.62
N ALA A 221 19.76 -16.24 -10.74
CA ALA A 221 19.58 -15.18 -11.74
C ALA A 221 18.61 -15.66 -12.82
N GLU A 222 17.51 -14.93 -13.00
CA GLU A 222 16.49 -15.26 -14.00
C GLU A 222 16.73 -14.56 -15.34
N GLY A 223 15.92 -14.91 -16.35
CA GLY A 223 15.88 -14.16 -17.61
C GLY A 223 17.20 -14.09 -18.38
N LEU A 224 18.12 -15.04 -18.16
CA LEU A 224 19.39 -15.07 -18.88
C LEU A 224 19.16 -15.53 -20.33
N GLU A 225 19.42 -14.63 -21.27
CA GLU A 225 19.28 -14.88 -22.72
C GLU A 225 20.62 -14.91 -23.47
N THR A 226 21.69 -14.38 -22.86
CA THR A 226 23.00 -14.24 -23.52
C THR A 226 24.13 -14.87 -22.71
N GLU A 227 25.15 -15.40 -23.40
CA GLU A 227 26.35 -15.96 -22.76
C GLU A 227 27.16 -14.91 -21.98
N ASP A 228 27.09 -13.63 -22.39
CA ASP A 228 27.76 -12.54 -21.71
C ASP A 228 27.08 -12.24 -20.36
N ASP A 229 25.74 -12.14 -20.33
CA ASP A 229 24.98 -11.93 -19.09
C ASP A 229 25.13 -13.12 -18.14
N LEU A 230 25.18 -14.34 -18.68
CA LEU A 230 25.51 -15.56 -17.94
C LEU A 230 26.87 -15.46 -17.24
N ALA A 231 27.91 -15.02 -17.96
CA ALA A 231 29.23 -14.87 -17.37
C ALA A 231 29.30 -13.73 -16.35
N ALA A 232 28.61 -12.62 -16.61
CA ALA A 232 28.48 -11.52 -15.65
C ALA A 232 27.78 -11.98 -14.36
N ALA A 233 26.68 -12.73 -14.46
CA ALA A 233 25.95 -13.29 -13.31
C ALA A 233 26.85 -14.21 -12.48
N ARG A 234 27.64 -15.06 -13.14
CA ARG A 234 28.63 -15.92 -12.46
C ARG A 234 29.72 -15.12 -11.77
N GLN A 235 30.21 -14.04 -12.39
CA GLN A 235 31.24 -13.18 -11.80
C GLN A 235 30.71 -12.43 -10.58
N VAL A 236 29.44 -12.04 -10.61
CA VAL A 236 28.70 -11.45 -9.48
C VAL A 236 28.56 -12.44 -8.31
N GLY A 237 28.63 -13.75 -8.58
CA GLY A 237 28.65 -14.80 -7.56
C GLY A 237 27.30 -15.47 -7.33
N VAL A 238 26.36 -15.37 -8.28
CA VAL A 238 25.09 -16.10 -8.19
C VAL A 238 25.33 -17.60 -8.16
N SER A 239 24.46 -18.32 -7.45
CA SER A 239 24.62 -19.76 -7.22
C SER A 239 23.89 -20.62 -8.26
N HIS A 240 22.82 -20.08 -8.85
CA HIS A 240 21.91 -20.74 -9.77
C HIS A 240 21.52 -19.80 -10.91
N LEU A 241 21.09 -20.38 -12.02
CA LEU A 241 20.91 -19.69 -13.30
C LEU A 241 19.64 -20.22 -13.98
N GLN A 242 18.83 -19.34 -14.54
CA GLN A 242 17.61 -19.68 -15.27
C GLN A 242 17.39 -18.69 -16.42
N GLY A 243 16.84 -19.16 -17.53
CA GLY A 243 16.52 -18.32 -18.69
C GLY A 243 16.52 -19.09 -20.01
N HIS A 244 16.07 -18.41 -21.06
CA HIS A 244 15.94 -18.97 -22.41
C HIS A 244 17.28 -19.38 -23.04
N LEU A 245 18.41 -18.89 -22.50
CA LEU A 245 19.73 -19.37 -22.89
C LEU A 245 19.90 -20.89 -22.69
N PHE A 246 19.23 -21.45 -21.67
CA PHE A 246 19.26 -22.88 -21.38
C PHE A 246 18.10 -23.61 -22.05
N SER A 247 16.87 -23.15 -21.78
CA SER A 247 15.65 -23.69 -22.36
C SER A 247 14.50 -22.71 -22.17
N GLU A 248 13.60 -22.67 -23.14
CA GLU A 248 12.24 -22.19 -22.92
C GLU A 248 11.49 -23.14 -21.97
N PRO A 249 10.39 -22.69 -21.33
CA PRO A 249 9.52 -23.59 -20.58
C PRO A 249 8.87 -24.63 -21.50
N LEU A 250 9.07 -25.92 -21.23
CA LEU A 250 8.60 -27.01 -22.09
C LEU A 250 7.74 -28.01 -21.31
N PRO A 251 6.75 -28.67 -21.95
CA PRO A 251 5.94 -29.69 -21.29
C PRO A 251 6.76 -30.86 -20.74
N GLU A 252 7.82 -31.26 -21.45
CA GLU A 252 8.75 -32.29 -20.99
C GLU A 252 9.92 -31.64 -20.23
N PRO A 253 10.29 -32.12 -19.03
CA PRO A 253 11.43 -31.58 -18.29
C PRO A 253 12.74 -31.93 -19.00
N VAL A 254 13.40 -30.92 -19.56
CA VAL A 254 14.67 -31.07 -20.28
C VAL A 254 15.85 -30.75 -19.36
N GLU A 255 16.72 -31.73 -19.11
CA GLU A 255 18.00 -31.48 -18.45
C GLU A 255 18.97 -30.79 -19.40
N VAL A 256 19.54 -29.69 -18.94
CA VAL A 256 20.60 -28.95 -19.63
C VAL A 256 21.89 -29.02 -18.82
N SER A 257 23.02 -29.04 -19.51
CA SER A 257 24.35 -28.95 -18.91
C SER A 257 25.27 -28.12 -19.79
N PHE A 258 26.10 -27.27 -19.20
CA PHE A 258 27.14 -26.50 -19.88
C PHE A 258 28.46 -26.60 -19.12
N ASP A 259 29.60 -26.46 -19.81
CA ASP A 259 30.92 -26.46 -19.15
C ASP A 259 31.28 -25.04 -18.66
N PRO A 260 31.35 -24.81 -17.34
CA PRO A 260 31.74 -23.54 -16.75
C PRO A 260 33.09 -22.99 -17.25
N ALA A 261 34.06 -23.87 -17.48
CA ALA A 261 35.42 -23.48 -17.85
C ALA A 261 35.50 -22.99 -19.30
N GLN A 262 34.70 -23.60 -20.20
CA GLN A 262 34.61 -23.18 -21.60
C GLN A 262 33.94 -21.81 -21.74
N LEU A 263 32.94 -21.51 -20.89
CA LEU A 263 32.29 -20.21 -20.87
C LEU A 263 33.25 -19.09 -20.47
N VAL A 264 34.02 -19.28 -19.38
CA VAL A 264 35.01 -18.30 -18.92
C VAL A 264 36.06 -18.02 -20.00
N ALA A 265 36.52 -19.07 -20.71
CA ALA A 265 37.47 -18.91 -21.80
C ALA A 265 36.89 -18.13 -23.00
N ARG A 266 35.60 -18.28 -23.31
CA ARG A 266 34.92 -17.56 -24.40
C ARG A 266 34.67 -16.09 -24.07
N VAL A 267 34.26 -15.78 -22.84
CA VAL A 267 34.03 -14.38 -22.40
C VAL A 267 35.34 -13.61 -22.23
N GLN A 268 36.42 -14.28 -21.82
CA GLN A 268 37.77 -13.68 -21.79
C GLN A 268 38.31 -13.35 -23.20
N GLN A 269 37.81 -13.99 -24.27
CA GLN A 269 38.15 -13.61 -25.65
C GLN A 269 37.40 -12.36 -26.15
N HIS A 270 36.22 -12.04 -25.58
CA HIS A 270 35.46 -10.83 -25.89
C HIS A 270 35.79 -9.64 -24.99
N THR A 271 36.30 -9.86 -23.78
CA THR A 271 36.45 -8.79 -22.77
C THR A 271 37.91 -8.42 -22.56
N GLN A 272 38.47 -7.57 -23.44
CA GLN A 272 39.66 -6.79 -23.07
C GLN A 272 39.23 -5.56 -22.25
N ALA A 273 39.72 -5.52 -21.00
CA ALA A 273 39.67 -4.42 -20.02
C ALA A 273 38.40 -4.30 -19.14
N ALA A 274 38.54 -4.60 -17.84
CA ALA A 274 38.49 -3.61 -16.75
C ALA A 274 38.42 -4.29 -15.36
N ASP A 275 39.52 -4.22 -14.62
CA ASP A 275 39.55 -4.38 -13.15
C ASP A 275 38.92 -3.13 -12.51
N LEU A 276 37.70 -3.19 -11.96
CA LEU A 276 37.13 -2.06 -11.18
C LEU A 276 36.08 -2.51 -10.15
N THR A 277 36.51 -2.97 -8.98
CA THR A 277 35.61 -3.33 -7.85
C THR A 277 35.17 -2.11 -7.02
N ALA A 278 35.82 -0.95 -7.14
CA ALA A 278 35.46 0.29 -6.43
C ALA A 278 34.50 1.20 -7.23
N SER A 279 34.49 1.12 -8.57
CA SER A 279 33.70 2.02 -9.42
C SER A 279 32.24 1.58 -9.61
N GLN A 280 31.89 0.33 -9.28
CA GLN A 280 30.53 -0.20 -9.51
C GLN A 280 29.51 0.37 -8.51
N PHE A 281 29.90 0.55 -7.25
CA PHE A 281 29.07 1.20 -6.24
C PHE A 281 28.82 2.68 -6.56
N GLU A 282 29.86 3.42 -6.96
CA GLU A 282 29.72 4.82 -7.37
C GLU A 282 28.80 4.98 -8.59
N LEU A 283 28.89 4.07 -9.57
CA LEU A 283 28.01 4.09 -10.75
C LEU A 283 26.55 3.73 -10.41
N ALA A 284 26.32 2.76 -9.53
CA ALA A 284 24.98 2.39 -9.08
C ALA A 284 24.31 3.53 -8.30
N MET A 285 25.07 4.21 -7.43
CA MET A 285 24.58 5.42 -6.77
C MET A 285 24.26 6.51 -7.78
N LEU A 286 25.15 6.79 -8.73
CA LEU A 286 25.03 7.89 -9.69
C LEU A 286 23.75 7.84 -10.54
N HIS A 287 23.32 6.64 -10.96
CA HIS A 287 22.19 6.45 -11.87
C HIS A 287 20.89 6.02 -11.18
N SER A 288 20.88 5.85 -9.86
CA SER A 288 19.66 5.50 -9.13
C SER A 288 18.61 6.61 -9.21
N PRO A 289 17.34 6.29 -9.50
CA PRO A 289 16.25 7.26 -9.56
C PRO A 289 15.81 7.76 -8.17
N ILE A 290 16.24 7.08 -7.10
CA ILE A 290 15.93 7.42 -5.71
C ILE A 290 17.15 8.01 -5.01
N GLY A 291 16.93 8.78 -3.95
CA GLY A 291 18.01 9.35 -3.16
C GLY A 291 18.83 8.25 -2.49
N MET A 292 20.14 8.27 -2.67
CA MET A 292 21.06 7.33 -2.03
C MET A 292 22.23 8.07 -1.41
N CYS A 293 22.62 7.66 -0.21
CA CYS A 293 23.80 8.20 0.46
C CYS A 293 24.51 7.21 1.39
N LEU A 294 25.78 7.48 1.60
CA LEU A 294 26.57 6.90 2.68
C LEU A 294 26.66 7.92 3.81
N VAL A 295 26.41 7.46 5.03
CA VAL A 295 26.39 8.31 6.21
C VAL A 295 27.34 7.72 7.26
N SER A 296 28.20 8.57 7.80
CA SER A 296 29.09 8.24 8.91
C SER A 296 28.30 7.93 10.19
N LEU A 297 28.91 7.25 11.17
CA LEU A 297 28.26 7.00 12.46
C LEU A 297 27.89 8.28 13.23
N ASP A 298 28.55 9.40 12.94
CA ASP A 298 28.21 10.72 13.51
C ASP A 298 27.08 11.45 12.76
N GLY A 299 26.60 10.88 11.65
CA GLY A 299 25.55 11.44 10.82
C GLY A 299 26.02 12.31 9.65
N SER A 300 27.33 12.48 9.45
CA SER A 300 27.88 13.22 8.31
C SER A 300 27.70 12.45 7.00
N PHE A 301 27.32 13.13 5.91
CA PHE A 301 27.27 12.50 4.59
C PHE A 301 28.68 12.25 4.06
N LEU A 302 28.98 10.99 3.75
CA LEU A 302 30.23 10.56 3.11
C LEU A 302 30.11 10.52 1.59
N HIS A 303 28.93 10.15 1.10
CA HIS A 303 28.62 10.13 -0.33
C HIS A 303 27.14 10.40 -0.54
N VAL A 304 26.78 11.10 -1.62
CA VAL A 304 25.39 11.38 -2.00
C VAL A 304 25.25 11.27 -3.50
N ASN A 305 24.11 10.77 -3.97
CA ASN A 305 23.83 10.68 -5.39
C ASN A 305 23.08 11.92 -5.94
N PRO A 306 22.98 12.04 -7.28
CA PRO A 306 22.26 13.14 -7.92
C PRO A 306 20.78 13.19 -7.55
N ALA A 307 20.11 12.04 -7.40
CA ALA A 307 18.68 12.00 -7.05
C ALA A 307 18.41 12.58 -5.65
N LEU A 308 19.25 12.30 -4.66
CA LEU A 308 19.13 12.90 -3.32
C LEU A 308 19.37 14.42 -3.37
N SER A 309 20.33 14.84 -4.18
CA SER A 309 20.63 16.26 -4.39
C SER A 309 19.45 17.00 -5.01
N ALA A 310 18.80 16.39 -6.01
CA ALA A 310 17.60 16.93 -6.65
C ALA A 310 16.41 16.97 -5.70
N MET A 311 16.16 15.88 -4.96
CA MET A 311 15.08 15.78 -3.97
C MET A 311 15.18 16.85 -2.88
N LEU A 312 16.39 17.16 -2.42
CA LEU A 312 16.61 18.12 -1.32
C LEU A 312 16.94 19.54 -1.80
N GLY A 313 17.06 19.75 -3.11
CA GLY A 313 17.40 21.04 -3.72
C GLY A 313 18.78 21.55 -3.36
N ARG A 314 19.69 20.68 -2.92
CA ARG A 314 21.05 21.04 -2.47
C ARG A 314 22.08 20.37 -3.35
N SER A 315 23.19 21.07 -3.58
CA SER A 315 24.29 20.49 -4.33
C SER A 315 24.98 19.38 -3.52
N PRO A 316 25.61 18.39 -4.19
CA PRO A 316 26.40 17.36 -3.50
C PRO A 316 27.44 17.95 -2.56
N LYS A 317 28.09 19.05 -2.96
CA LYS A 317 29.10 19.73 -2.14
C LYS A 317 28.54 20.30 -0.85
N GLU A 318 27.31 20.82 -0.88
CA GLU A 318 26.63 21.31 0.33
C GLU A 318 26.21 20.15 1.23
N LEU A 319 25.64 19.09 0.66
CA LEU A 319 25.22 17.91 1.42
C LEU A 319 26.39 17.25 2.15
N LEU A 320 27.56 17.13 1.52
CA LEU A 320 28.78 16.59 2.14
C LEU A 320 29.36 17.46 3.28
N GLN A 321 28.83 18.66 3.51
CA GLN A 321 29.19 19.52 4.65
C GLN A 321 28.11 19.54 5.75
N LEU A 322 27.04 18.78 5.54
CA LEU A 322 25.91 18.69 6.45
C LEU A 322 25.85 17.30 7.08
N THR A 323 24.99 17.20 8.08
CA THR A 323 24.61 15.96 8.73
C THR A 323 23.12 15.72 8.51
N PHE A 324 22.66 14.47 8.53
CA PHE A 324 21.24 14.18 8.30
C PHE A 324 20.34 14.84 9.36
N GLN A 325 20.86 15.07 10.57
CA GLN A 325 20.16 15.71 11.68
C GLN A 325 19.79 17.15 11.32
N GLN A 326 20.61 17.85 10.52
CA GLN A 326 20.33 19.21 10.07
C GLN A 326 19.30 19.28 8.94
N LEU A 327 19.05 18.17 8.26
CA LEU A 327 18.10 18.07 7.15
C LEU A 327 16.76 17.44 7.58
N THR A 328 16.75 16.73 8.70
CA THR A 328 15.55 16.09 9.23
C THR A 328 14.70 17.12 9.98
N HIS A 329 13.38 17.06 9.79
CA HIS A 329 12.46 17.93 10.52
C HIS A 329 12.57 17.71 12.04
N PRO A 330 12.52 18.77 12.88
CA PRO A 330 12.75 18.65 14.32
C PRO A 330 11.86 17.65 15.05
N GLU A 331 10.59 17.54 14.64
CA GLU A 331 9.62 16.61 15.23
C GLU A 331 9.91 15.13 14.90
N ASP A 332 10.67 14.85 13.84
CA ASP A 332 10.95 13.49 13.38
C ASP A 332 12.36 13.01 13.79
N LEU A 333 13.21 13.94 14.26
CA LEU A 333 14.63 13.68 14.54
C LEU A 333 14.84 12.68 15.68
N ASP A 334 14.07 12.78 16.77
CA ASP A 334 14.22 11.91 17.94
C ASP A 334 13.89 10.45 17.62
N ALA A 335 12.87 10.23 16.77
CA ALA A 335 12.49 8.89 16.32
C ALA A 335 13.60 8.26 15.45
N ASP A 336 14.14 9.03 14.50
CA ASP A 336 15.22 8.60 13.62
C ASP A 336 16.51 8.25 14.40
N LEU A 337 16.91 9.12 15.34
CA LEU A 337 18.08 8.88 16.19
C LEU A 337 17.92 7.64 17.06
N THR A 338 16.71 7.39 17.58
CA THR A 338 16.43 6.20 18.39
C THR A 338 16.69 4.91 17.60
N TYR A 339 16.25 4.86 16.34
CA TYR A 339 16.49 3.71 15.47
C TYR A 339 17.95 3.59 15.05
N LEU A 340 18.63 4.71 14.82
CA LEU A 340 20.05 4.71 14.48
C LEU A 340 20.93 4.21 15.64
N VAL A 341 20.64 4.59 16.89
CA VAL A 341 21.34 4.09 18.08
C VAL A 341 21.17 2.59 18.23
N GLN A 342 19.95 2.07 18.07
CA GLN A 342 19.70 0.63 18.09
C GLN A 342 20.51 -0.11 17.01
N CYS A 343 20.73 0.52 15.85
CA CYS A 343 21.61 -0.04 14.82
C CYS A 343 23.06 -0.08 15.29
N ILE A 344 23.58 0.99 15.87
CA ILE A 344 24.97 1.04 16.36
C ILE A 344 25.20 -0.03 17.43
N GLU A 345 24.29 -0.13 18.40
CA GLU A 345 24.37 -1.07 19.53
C GLU A 345 24.14 -2.54 19.14
N GLY A 346 23.71 -2.80 17.90
CA GLY A 346 23.47 -4.16 17.41
C GLY A 346 22.12 -4.75 17.85
N ALA A 347 21.23 -3.94 18.42
CA ALA A 347 19.85 -4.35 18.69
C ALA A 347 19.03 -4.56 17.41
N ARG A 348 19.47 -3.95 16.29
CA ARG A 348 18.92 -4.13 14.94
C ARG A 348 20.01 -3.88 13.89
N ASN A 349 19.76 -4.29 12.65
CA ASN A 349 20.69 -4.05 11.52
C ASN A 349 20.16 -3.04 10.49
N SER A 350 18.87 -2.72 10.54
CA SER A 350 18.24 -1.79 9.60
C SER A 350 16.95 -1.18 10.17
N TYR A 351 16.48 -0.09 9.55
CA TYR A 351 15.20 0.51 9.84
C TYR A 351 14.58 1.21 8.64
N ARG A 352 13.26 1.33 8.65
CA ARG A 352 12.49 2.13 7.70
C ARG A 352 11.58 3.09 8.45
N ILE A 353 11.49 4.33 7.98
CA ILE A 353 10.67 5.37 8.55
C ILE A 353 10.26 6.38 7.49
N ASP A 354 8.98 6.74 7.44
CA ASP A 354 8.53 7.92 6.72
C ASP A 354 8.80 9.15 7.58
N LYS A 355 9.61 10.08 7.09
CA LYS A 355 9.95 11.31 7.82
C LYS A 355 10.04 12.52 6.90
N ARG A 356 9.95 13.69 7.51
CA ARG A 356 10.06 14.97 6.80
C ARG A 356 11.51 15.42 6.72
N TYR A 357 11.90 15.84 5.52
CA TYR A 357 13.15 16.52 5.22
C TYR A 357 12.88 18.00 4.92
N ILE A 358 13.84 18.85 5.26
CA ILE A 358 13.80 20.29 4.99
C ILE A 358 14.53 20.55 3.66
N HIS A 359 13.82 20.94 2.62
CA HIS A 359 14.37 21.33 1.32
C HIS A 359 15.20 22.62 1.41
N ALA A 360 16.02 22.92 0.39
CA ALA A 360 16.91 24.10 0.37
C ALA A 360 16.15 25.43 0.45
N ASP A 361 14.93 25.48 -0.09
CA ASP A 361 14.04 26.64 -0.02
C ASP A 361 13.21 26.72 1.28
N GLY A 362 13.37 25.75 2.19
CA GLY A 362 12.64 25.66 3.45
C GLY A 362 11.31 24.90 3.40
N SER A 363 10.89 24.42 2.22
CA SER A 363 9.71 23.56 2.11
C SER A 363 9.96 22.16 2.68
N VAL A 364 8.88 21.44 2.99
CA VAL A 364 8.94 20.07 3.51
C VAL A 364 8.84 19.08 2.36
N VAL A 365 9.73 18.09 2.37
CA VAL A 365 9.72 16.93 1.47
C VAL A 365 9.53 15.69 2.33
N TRP A 366 8.56 14.84 1.98
CA TRP A 366 8.38 13.56 2.64
C TRP A 366 9.29 12.52 2.00
N GLY A 367 10.14 11.92 2.83
CA GLY A 367 11.01 10.84 2.40
C GLY A 367 10.72 9.56 3.16
N ASP A 368 10.46 8.51 2.40
CA ASP A 368 10.46 7.14 2.89
C ASP A 368 11.92 6.68 2.97
N LEU A 369 12.45 6.71 4.18
CA LEU A 369 13.86 6.45 4.48
C LEU A 369 14.03 4.99 4.86
N SER A 370 14.95 4.31 4.18
CA SER A 370 15.47 2.99 4.58
C SER A 370 16.97 3.09 4.88
N VAL A 371 17.39 2.60 6.05
CA VAL A 371 18.77 2.67 6.54
C VAL A 371 19.28 1.28 6.91
N VAL A 372 20.51 0.97 6.53
CA VAL A 372 21.23 -0.25 6.93
C VAL A 372 22.59 0.12 7.50
N VAL A 373 23.00 -0.53 8.59
CA VAL A 373 24.36 -0.40 9.13
C VAL A 373 25.30 -1.41 8.49
N ILE A 374 26.42 -0.92 7.97
CA ILE A 374 27.52 -1.77 7.48
C ILE A 374 28.50 -1.99 8.61
N ARG A 375 28.91 -3.24 8.79
CA ARG A 375 29.87 -3.67 9.82
C ARG A 375 31.11 -4.28 9.18
N ASP A 376 32.22 -4.21 9.89
CA ASP A 376 33.42 -4.97 9.53
C ASP A 376 33.30 -6.47 9.88
N ARG A 377 34.37 -7.23 9.60
CA ARG A 377 34.43 -8.68 9.85
C ARG A 377 34.34 -9.06 11.34
N ASP A 378 34.60 -8.11 12.23
CA ASP A 378 34.55 -8.29 13.67
C ASP A 378 33.20 -7.83 14.27
N GLY A 379 32.26 -7.40 13.41
CA GLY A 379 30.92 -6.95 13.80
C GLY A 379 30.86 -5.48 14.24
N THR A 380 31.95 -4.73 14.10
CA THR A 380 32.02 -3.31 14.48
C THR A 380 31.30 -2.47 13.43
N PRO A 381 30.37 -1.57 13.79
CA PRO A 381 29.70 -0.70 12.84
C PRO A 381 30.70 0.29 12.21
N CYS A 382 30.60 0.51 10.90
CA CYS A 382 31.50 1.35 10.13
C CYS A 382 30.78 2.61 9.61
N TYR A 383 29.65 2.43 8.92
CA TYR A 383 28.86 3.50 8.31
C TYR A 383 27.44 2.99 7.99
N PHE A 384 26.56 3.88 7.57
CA PHE A 384 25.21 3.56 7.13
C PHE A 384 25.07 3.74 5.62
N VAL A 385 24.29 2.86 5.00
CA VAL A 385 23.76 3.04 3.64
C VAL A 385 22.31 3.45 3.78
N SER A 386 21.93 4.57 3.17
CA SER A 386 20.57 5.11 3.25
C SER A 386 19.98 5.28 1.86
N GLN A 387 18.73 4.85 1.70
CA GLN A 387 17.90 5.04 0.51
C GLN A 387 16.67 5.85 0.89
N ILE A 388 16.31 6.81 0.04
CA ILE A 388 15.28 7.80 0.32
C ILE A 388 14.41 7.94 -0.93
N VAL A 389 13.15 7.54 -0.82
CA VAL A 389 12.14 7.73 -1.87
C VAL A 389 11.33 8.97 -1.53
N ASP A 390 11.21 9.89 -2.48
CA ASP A 390 10.31 11.04 -2.33
C ASP A 390 8.86 10.58 -2.46
N VAL A 391 8.14 10.64 -1.34
CA VAL A 391 6.72 10.26 -1.23
C VAL A 391 5.84 11.48 -1.00
N THR A 392 6.34 12.69 -1.29
CA THR A 392 5.62 13.96 -1.08
C THR A 392 4.29 14.00 -1.84
N GLU A 393 4.27 13.59 -3.10
CA GLU A 393 3.03 13.57 -3.91
C GLU A 393 2.02 12.53 -3.41
N ARG A 394 2.48 11.41 -2.84
CA ARG A 394 1.61 10.41 -2.21
C ARG A 394 0.91 11.01 -0.99
N HIS A 395 1.68 11.60 -0.06
CA HIS A 395 1.11 12.26 1.12
C HIS A 395 0.16 13.42 0.74
N LYS A 396 0.51 14.24 -0.26
CA LYS A 396 -0.40 15.29 -0.75
C LYS A 396 -1.70 14.73 -1.34
N ARG A 397 -1.64 13.60 -2.06
CA ARG A 397 -2.85 12.95 -2.63
C ARG A 397 -3.71 12.35 -1.53
N GLU A 398 -3.11 11.67 -0.56
CA GLU A 398 -3.83 11.12 0.59
C GLU A 398 -4.49 12.23 1.40
N GLU A 399 -3.78 13.34 1.66
CA GLU A 399 -4.31 14.52 2.34
C GLU A 399 -5.45 15.16 1.52
N TYR A 400 -5.29 15.30 0.20
CA TYR A 400 -6.33 15.81 -0.70
C TYR A 400 -7.57 14.90 -0.76
N LEU A 401 -7.38 13.58 -0.79
CA LEU A 401 -8.48 12.60 -0.78
C LEU A 401 -9.19 12.59 0.58
N ALA A 402 -8.44 12.68 1.68
CA ALA A 402 -9.00 12.86 3.01
C ALA A 402 -9.77 14.18 3.13
N GLU A 403 -9.33 15.25 2.47
CA GLU A 403 -10.02 16.54 2.44
C GLU A 403 -11.29 16.50 1.58
N ARG A 404 -11.32 15.79 0.45
CA ARG A 404 -12.55 15.57 -0.33
C ARG A 404 -13.53 14.61 0.34
N ALA A 405 -13.03 13.62 1.07
CA ALA A 405 -13.84 12.74 1.90
C ALA A 405 -14.44 13.46 3.12
N ARG A 406 -14.11 14.75 3.35
CA ARG A 406 -14.64 15.60 4.44
C ARG A 406 -15.80 16.51 4.02
N THR A 407 -16.30 16.41 2.78
CA THR A 407 -17.46 17.18 2.31
C THR A 407 -18.68 16.31 2.03
N ASP A 408 -19.88 16.80 2.32
CA ASP A 408 -21.15 16.17 1.99
C ASP A 408 -21.56 16.51 0.55
N HIS A 409 -21.74 15.49 -0.29
CA HIS A 409 -21.99 15.63 -1.73
C HIS A 409 -23.31 16.31 -2.10
N LEU A 410 -24.29 16.35 -1.19
CA LEU A 410 -25.58 16.98 -1.47
C LEU A 410 -25.57 18.48 -1.14
N THR A 411 -24.84 18.87 -0.09
CA THR A 411 -24.93 20.21 0.49
C THR A 411 -23.67 21.06 0.33
N ASP A 412 -22.58 20.48 -0.15
CA ASP A 412 -21.23 21.09 -0.22
C ASP A 412 -20.71 21.61 1.15
N LEU A 413 -21.34 21.20 2.24
CA LEU A 413 -20.86 21.46 3.59
C LEU A 413 -19.82 20.42 4.00
N PRO A 414 -18.93 20.74 4.94
CA PRO A 414 -18.21 19.75 5.73
C PRO A 414 -19.16 18.63 6.21
N ASN A 415 -18.69 17.39 6.24
CA ASN A 415 -19.45 16.25 6.75
C ASN A 415 -19.12 15.97 8.22
N ARG A 416 -19.73 14.93 8.77
CA ARG A 416 -19.51 14.49 10.15
C ARG A 416 -18.02 14.31 10.51
N ALA A 417 -17.25 13.63 9.66
CA ALA A 417 -15.83 13.38 9.92
C ALA A 417 -15.01 14.68 9.99
N ALA A 418 -15.36 15.69 9.17
CA ALA A 418 -14.71 17.01 9.20
C ALA A 418 -14.99 17.76 10.51
N ALA A 419 -16.23 17.67 11.00
CA ALA A 419 -16.62 18.27 12.27
C ALA A 419 -15.93 17.59 13.47
N GLU A 420 -15.91 16.26 13.50
CA GLU A 420 -15.20 15.46 14.52
C GLU A 420 -13.70 15.81 14.53
N SER A 421 -13.04 15.85 13.37
CA SER A 421 -11.64 16.25 13.26
C SER A 421 -11.38 17.69 13.73
N THR A 422 -12.30 18.62 13.44
CA THR A 422 -12.17 20.02 13.88
C THR A 422 -12.27 20.15 15.38
N MET A 423 -13.23 19.47 16.01
CA MET A 423 -13.38 19.49 17.47
C MET A 423 -12.19 18.82 18.17
N ALA A 424 -11.70 17.69 17.66
CA ALA A 424 -10.51 17.02 18.17
C ALA A 424 -9.28 17.94 18.13
N ARG A 425 -9.09 18.67 17.01
CA ARG A 425 -8.01 19.64 16.86
C ARG A 425 -8.12 20.79 17.87
N LEU A 426 -9.31 21.37 18.05
CA LEU A 426 -9.53 22.45 19.02
C LEU A 426 -9.30 21.99 20.45
N ALA A 427 -9.77 20.79 20.80
CA ALA A 427 -9.56 20.18 22.11
C ALA A 427 -8.06 19.94 22.40
N ALA A 428 -7.30 19.40 21.44
CA ALA A 428 -5.85 19.22 21.57
C ALA A 428 -5.11 20.55 21.76
N MET A 429 -5.57 21.61 21.09
CA MET A 429 -5.04 22.97 21.24
C MET A 429 -5.53 23.68 22.51
N HIS A 430 -6.34 23.02 23.36
CA HIS A 430 -6.95 23.59 24.56
C HIS A 430 -7.79 24.86 24.28
N VAL A 431 -8.42 24.92 23.10
CA VAL A 431 -9.31 26.02 22.71
C VAL A 431 -10.75 25.64 23.09
N PRO A 432 -11.46 26.46 23.91
CA PRO A 432 -12.88 26.24 24.20
C PRO A 432 -13.72 26.44 22.93
N PHE A 433 -14.84 25.74 22.81
CA PHE A 433 -15.73 25.88 21.66
C PHE A 433 -17.19 25.57 21.99
N GLY A 434 -18.10 26.23 21.28
CA GLY A 434 -19.53 25.94 21.31
C GLY A 434 -19.91 24.90 20.26
N VAL A 435 -20.83 24.00 20.61
CA VAL A 435 -21.47 23.05 19.69
C VAL A 435 -22.96 23.37 19.60
N LEU A 436 -23.46 23.55 18.37
CA LEU A 436 -24.91 23.60 18.11
C LEU A 436 -25.33 22.38 17.30
N PHE A 437 -26.31 21.63 17.81
CA PHE A 437 -26.88 20.48 17.12
C PHE A 437 -28.27 20.84 16.60
N CYS A 438 -28.49 20.68 15.30
CA CYS A 438 -29.66 21.20 14.60
C CYS A 438 -30.40 20.10 13.84
N ASP A 439 -31.72 20.03 13.96
CA ASP A 439 -32.61 19.09 13.24
C ASP A 439 -33.69 19.88 12.48
N LEU A 440 -33.86 19.58 11.19
CA LEU A 440 -34.91 20.19 10.39
C LEU A 440 -36.27 19.57 10.70
N ALA A 441 -37.18 20.35 11.29
CA ALA A 441 -38.45 19.83 11.76
C ALA A 441 -39.33 19.31 10.61
N LYS A 442 -39.93 18.13 10.82
CA LYS A 442 -40.86 17.49 9.88
C LYS A 442 -40.26 17.17 8.51
N PHE A 443 -38.94 17.04 8.37
CA PHE A 443 -38.29 16.72 7.09
C PHE A 443 -38.84 15.44 6.44
N LYS A 444 -39.08 14.39 7.22
CA LYS A 444 -39.71 13.16 6.73
C LYS A 444 -41.06 13.42 6.05
N SER A 445 -41.88 14.31 6.60
CA SER A 445 -43.16 14.70 6.00
C SER A 445 -42.98 15.41 4.66
N ILE A 446 -41.89 16.16 4.47
CA ILE A 446 -41.56 16.81 3.20
C ILE A 446 -41.25 15.73 2.16
N ASN A 447 -40.39 14.76 2.50
CA ASN A 447 -40.09 13.63 1.62
C ASN A 447 -41.32 12.80 1.28
N ASP A 448 -42.15 12.48 2.28
CA ASP A 448 -43.36 11.67 2.09
C ASP A 448 -44.40 12.39 1.20
N THR A 449 -44.46 13.73 1.23
CA THR A 449 -45.46 14.52 0.48
C THR A 449 -44.96 14.93 -0.90
N HIS A 450 -43.67 15.26 -1.04
CA HIS A 450 -43.10 15.89 -2.23
C HIS A 450 -41.96 15.09 -2.89
N GLY A 451 -41.60 13.95 -2.31
CA GLY A 451 -40.54 13.06 -2.80
C GLY A 451 -39.14 13.43 -2.30
N HIS A 452 -38.19 12.51 -2.46
CA HIS A 452 -36.81 12.69 -1.99
C HIS A 452 -36.07 13.84 -2.68
N ALA A 453 -36.28 14.06 -3.98
CA ALA A 453 -35.68 15.18 -4.70
C ALA A 453 -36.10 16.56 -4.13
N ALA A 454 -37.33 16.66 -3.61
CA ALA A 454 -37.78 17.85 -2.91
C ALA A 454 -37.06 18.03 -1.57
N GLY A 455 -36.87 16.94 -0.82
CA GLY A 455 -36.03 16.93 0.38
C GLY A 455 -34.59 17.38 0.09
N ASP A 456 -33.99 16.86 -0.97
CA ASP A 456 -32.64 17.23 -1.40
C ASP A 456 -32.52 18.73 -1.69
N THR A 457 -33.52 19.29 -2.37
CA THR A 457 -33.59 20.74 -2.66
C THR A 457 -33.70 21.56 -1.38
N VAL A 458 -34.52 21.10 -0.42
CA VAL A 458 -34.65 21.76 0.89
C VAL A 458 -33.34 21.69 1.67
N LEU A 459 -32.66 20.53 1.69
CA LEU A 459 -31.39 20.35 2.39
C LEU A 459 -30.29 21.24 1.80
N ALA A 460 -30.17 21.29 0.47
CA ALA A 460 -29.20 22.15 -0.22
C ALA A 460 -29.44 23.64 0.07
N GLU A 461 -30.70 24.09 0.04
CA GLU A 461 -31.03 25.48 0.35
C GLU A 461 -30.84 25.83 1.82
N VAL A 462 -31.21 24.93 2.75
CA VAL A 462 -30.95 25.10 4.19
C VAL A 462 -29.44 25.19 4.41
N ALA A 463 -28.65 24.26 3.87
CA ALA A 463 -27.19 24.28 3.98
C ALA A 463 -26.57 25.59 3.49
N ARG A 464 -27.01 26.09 2.33
CA ARG A 464 -26.58 27.38 1.78
C ARG A 464 -26.84 28.54 2.75
N ARG A 465 -28.00 28.55 3.41
CA ARG A 465 -28.37 29.57 4.40
C ARG A 465 -27.61 29.43 5.71
N LEU A 466 -27.39 28.19 6.16
CA LEU A 466 -26.59 27.94 7.36
C LEU A 466 -25.13 28.36 7.16
N ARG A 467 -24.57 28.17 5.96
CA ARG A 467 -23.24 28.65 5.59
C ARG A 467 -23.12 30.18 5.57
N SER A 468 -24.20 30.92 5.31
CA SER A 468 -24.15 32.38 5.26
C SER A 468 -24.27 33.06 6.64
N VAL A 469 -24.61 32.31 7.70
CA VAL A 469 -24.75 32.86 9.06
C VAL A 469 -23.51 32.64 9.94
N VAL A 470 -22.56 31.83 9.50
CA VAL A 470 -21.32 31.52 10.24
C VAL A 470 -20.20 32.53 9.96
N ARG A 471 -19.33 32.77 10.95
CA ARG A 471 -18.10 33.56 10.80
C ARG A 471 -17.02 32.73 10.07
N PRO A 472 -15.93 33.34 9.58
CA PRO A 472 -14.87 32.60 8.87
C PRO A 472 -14.23 31.45 9.68
N ASP A 473 -14.16 31.59 11.01
CA ASP A 473 -13.56 30.59 11.91
C ASP A 473 -14.57 29.54 12.41
N ASP A 474 -15.87 29.77 12.17
CA ASP A 474 -16.93 28.85 12.54
C ASP A 474 -17.04 27.72 11.50
N LEU A 475 -17.31 26.50 11.95
CA LEU A 475 -17.64 25.38 11.08
C LEU A 475 -19.15 25.12 11.11
N VAL A 476 -19.75 24.92 9.95
CA VAL A 476 -21.05 24.26 9.83
C VAL A 476 -20.90 23.01 8.99
N ALA A 477 -21.42 21.89 9.49
CA ALA A 477 -21.34 20.59 8.86
C ALA A 477 -22.72 19.95 8.73
N ARG A 478 -22.91 19.11 7.71
CA ARG A 478 -24.05 18.18 7.68
C ARG A 478 -23.66 16.93 8.45
N TRP A 479 -24.37 16.67 9.55
CA TRP A 479 -24.05 15.58 10.48
C TRP A 479 -24.59 14.23 9.97
N GLY A 480 -25.75 14.25 9.32
CA GLY A 480 -26.37 13.11 8.67
C GLY A 480 -27.86 13.36 8.43
N GLY A 481 -28.45 12.80 7.37
CA GLY A 481 -29.88 12.98 7.08
C GLY A 481 -30.30 14.46 7.00
N ASP A 482 -31.16 14.88 7.94
CA ASP A 482 -31.67 16.24 8.15
C ASP A 482 -31.01 17.00 9.31
N GLU A 483 -29.90 16.48 9.82
CA GLU A 483 -29.16 17.02 10.95
C GLU A 483 -27.93 17.83 10.50
N PHE A 484 -27.68 18.94 11.18
CA PHE A 484 -26.54 19.83 10.97
C PHE A 484 -25.83 20.11 12.30
N LEU A 485 -24.51 20.27 12.26
CA LEU A 485 -23.69 20.59 13.43
C LEU A 485 -22.92 21.88 13.19
N PHE A 486 -22.87 22.74 14.21
CA PHE A 486 -21.97 23.89 14.23
C PHE A 486 -20.88 23.68 15.26
N VAL A 487 -19.64 24.02 14.90
CA VAL A 487 -18.51 24.14 15.83
C VAL A 487 -18.06 25.59 15.82
N LEU A 488 -18.13 26.24 16.99
CA LEU A 488 -17.90 27.68 17.15
C LEU A 488 -16.69 27.88 18.08
N PRO A 489 -15.47 28.05 17.54
CA PRO A 489 -14.27 28.25 18.35
C PRO A 489 -14.36 29.52 19.21
N ASP A 490 -13.77 29.49 20.41
CA ASP A 490 -13.65 30.61 21.34
C ASP A 490 -14.96 31.39 21.57
N SER A 491 -16.07 30.65 21.64
CA SER A 491 -17.41 31.20 21.65
C SER A 491 -18.00 31.20 23.05
N SER A 492 -18.44 32.36 23.53
CA SER A 492 -19.18 32.44 24.78
C SER A 492 -20.62 31.90 24.63
N PRO A 493 -21.32 31.52 25.72
CA PRO A 493 -22.74 31.18 25.66
C PRO A 493 -23.60 32.28 24.99
N GLY A 494 -23.23 33.56 25.15
CA GLY A 494 -23.93 34.67 24.49
C GLY A 494 -23.71 34.72 22.98
N ASP A 495 -22.50 34.37 22.50
CA ASP A 495 -22.21 34.23 21.06
C ASP A 495 -23.01 33.07 20.46
N MET A 496 -23.05 31.94 21.18
CA MET A 496 -23.85 30.77 20.79
C MET A 496 -25.33 31.12 20.63
N ASP A 497 -25.94 31.79 21.61
CA ASP A 497 -27.34 32.23 21.56
C ASP A 497 -27.61 33.21 20.39
N SER A 498 -26.64 34.07 20.08
CA SER A 498 -26.72 34.94 18.90
C SER A 498 -26.68 34.14 17.60
N THR A 499 -25.83 33.11 17.50
CA THR A 499 -25.76 32.22 16.34
C THR A 499 -27.05 31.41 16.19
N VAL A 500 -27.60 30.86 17.27
CA VAL A 500 -28.90 30.15 17.26
C VAL A 500 -30.00 31.03 16.67
N ARG A 501 -30.12 32.30 17.08
CA ARG A 501 -31.13 33.21 16.53
C ARG A 501 -30.96 33.44 15.03
N ARG A 502 -29.73 33.66 14.56
CA ARG A 502 -29.43 33.83 13.13
C ARG A 502 -29.77 32.58 12.32
N VAL A 503 -29.43 31.39 12.84
CA VAL A 503 -29.76 30.10 12.22
C VAL A 503 -31.27 29.93 12.05
N VAL A 504 -32.03 30.13 13.13
CA VAL A 504 -33.49 29.99 13.10
C VAL A 504 -34.12 31.00 12.15
N GLU A 505 -33.67 32.26 12.16
CA GLU A 505 -34.19 33.31 11.28
C GLU A 505 -33.91 33.01 9.80
N ALA A 506 -32.69 32.59 9.46
CA ALA A 506 -32.31 32.25 8.09
C ALA A 506 -33.11 31.07 7.54
N VAL A 507 -33.31 30.01 8.33
CA VAL A 507 -34.07 28.82 7.88
C VAL A 507 -35.55 29.14 7.68
N ARG A 508 -36.11 30.09 8.43
CA ARG A 508 -37.54 30.42 8.40
C ARG A 508 -38.02 31.06 7.10
N GLU A 509 -37.13 31.60 6.27
CA GLU A 509 -37.53 32.16 4.97
C GLU A 509 -38.15 31.07 4.07
N PRO A 510 -39.18 31.39 3.26
CA PRO A 510 -39.80 30.40 2.36
C PRO A 510 -38.78 29.72 1.43
N ILE A 511 -38.89 28.41 1.24
CA ILE A 511 -38.02 27.63 0.34
C ILE A 511 -38.83 27.22 -0.87
N ARG A 512 -38.38 27.61 -2.08
CA ARG A 512 -38.99 27.15 -3.32
C ARG A 512 -38.42 25.78 -3.68
N ILE A 513 -39.29 24.78 -3.72
CA ILE A 513 -38.94 23.38 -4.04
C ILE A 513 -38.97 23.17 -5.55
N ASP A 514 -40.00 23.69 -6.23
CA ASP A 514 -40.16 23.64 -7.69
C ASP A 514 -40.93 24.88 -8.19
N GLU A 515 -41.32 24.92 -9.47
CA GLU A 515 -42.04 26.07 -10.05
C GLU A 515 -43.39 26.39 -9.37
N ARG A 516 -44.03 25.40 -8.74
CA ARG A 516 -45.39 25.49 -8.17
C ARG A 516 -45.41 25.34 -6.65
N THR A 517 -44.38 24.76 -6.05
CA THR A 517 -44.33 24.39 -4.64
C THR A 517 -43.36 25.27 -3.86
N VAL A 518 -43.88 25.94 -2.82
CA VAL A 518 -43.08 26.74 -1.88
C VAL A 518 -43.37 26.26 -0.46
N LEU A 519 -42.34 25.77 0.22
CA LEU A 519 -42.39 25.45 1.64
C LEU A 519 -42.41 26.75 2.45
N GLN A 520 -43.52 26.98 3.14
CA GLN A 520 -43.71 28.16 3.97
C GLN A 520 -43.21 27.90 5.39
N ASN A 521 -42.41 28.82 5.92
CA ASN A 521 -41.88 28.79 7.29
C ASN A 521 -41.23 27.46 7.69
N PRO A 522 -40.12 27.05 7.06
CA PRO A 522 -39.34 25.90 7.54
C PRO A 522 -38.90 26.15 9.00
N GLU A 523 -38.90 25.09 9.80
CA GLU A 523 -38.53 25.14 11.22
C GLU A 523 -37.29 24.29 11.44
N ILE A 524 -36.34 24.81 12.21
CA ILE A 524 -35.14 24.09 12.64
C ILE A 524 -35.05 24.14 14.16
N VAL A 525 -34.86 22.99 14.78
CA VAL A 525 -34.69 22.88 16.24
C VAL A 525 -33.20 22.87 16.53
N VAL A 526 -32.76 23.71 17.47
CA VAL A 526 -31.33 23.85 17.80
C VAL A 526 -31.10 23.62 19.29
N GLY A 527 -30.26 22.63 19.61
CA GLY A 527 -29.68 22.41 20.93
C GLY A 527 -28.26 22.94 21.01
N ALA A 528 -27.81 23.30 22.22
CA ALA A 528 -26.51 23.92 22.43
C ALA A 528 -25.77 23.30 23.61
N ALA A 529 -24.45 23.10 23.46
CA ALA A 529 -23.55 22.74 24.55
C ALA A 529 -22.18 23.40 24.34
N HIS A 530 -21.45 23.64 25.43
CA HIS A 530 -20.14 24.29 25.39
C HIS A 530 -19.07 23.33 25.90
N TYR A 531 -18.01 23.17 25.13
CA TYR A 531 -16.82 22.42 25.53
C TYR A 531 -15.87 23.35 26.29
N ASP A 532 -15.53 22.96 27.52
CA ASP A 532 -14.58 23.66 28.37
C ASP A 532 -13.37 22.75 28.63
N PRO A 533 -12.16 23.10 28.16
CA PRO A 533 -10.97 22.27 28.32
C PRO A 533 -10.53 22.09 29.77
N SER A 534 -11.07 22.88 30.71
CA SER A 534 -10.82 22.71 32.15
C SER A 534 -11.69 21.62 32.80
N GLN A 535 -12.71 21.12 32.10
CA GLN A 535 -13.62 20.09 32.58
C GLN A 535 -13.23 18.71 32.03
N LEU A 536 -13.53 17.65 32.80
CA LEU A 536 -13.38 16.26 32.36
C LEU A 536 -14.56 15.88 31.44
N CYS A 537 -14.58 16.44 30.23
CA CYS A 537 -15.55 16.11 29.18
C CYS A 537 -14.82 15.96 27.84
N THR A 538 -15.26 15.04 26.99
CA THR A 538 -14.73 14.91 25.62
C THR A 538 -15.53 15.75 24.63
N PRO A 539 -15.00 16.01 23.42
CA PRO A 539 -15.80 16.57 22.33
C PRO A 539 -17.08 15.79 22.05
N GLU A 540 -17.03 14.45 22.08
CA GLU A 540 -18.21 13.59 21.86
C GLU A 540 -19.27 13.78 22.95
N ASP A 541 -18.85 13.91 24.22
CA ASP A 541 -19.77 14.22 25.33
C ASP A 541 -20.49 15.56 25.11
N THR A 542 -19.80 16.52 24.49
CA THR A 542 -20.35 17.85 24.22
C THR A 542 -21.38 17.81 23.10
N VAL A 543 -21.11 17.05 22.03
CA VAL A 543 -22.10 16.79 20.97
C VAL A 543 -23.34 16.10 21.55
N HIS A 544 -23.15 15.09 22.39
CA HIS A 544 -24.25 14.38 23.04
C HIS A 544 -25.08 15.31 23.95
N ALA A 545 -24.43 16.22 24.69
CA ALA A 545 -25.12 17.21 25.50
C ALA A 545 -25.96 18.19 24.65
N ALA A 546 -25.45 18.61 23.49
CA ALA A 546 -26.17 19.47 22.55
C ALA A 546 -27.39 18.77 21.94
N ASP A 547 -27.24 17.50 21.53
CA ASP A 547 -28.35 16.67 21.04
C ASP A 547 -29.44 16.50 22.12
N LEU A 548 -29.07 16.19 23.36
CA LEU A 548 -30.02 16.12 24.47
C LEU A 548 -30.74 17.44 24.75
N ASP A 549 -30.08 18.59 24.57
CA ASP A 549 -30.73 19.90 24.66
C ASP A 549 -31.71 20.13 23.49
N MET A 550 -31.33 19.76 22.27
CA MET A 550 -32.19 19.82 21.09
C MET A 550 -33.45 18.97 21.27
N TYR A 551 -33.30 17.73 21.71
CA TYR A 551 -34.43 16.82 21.94
C TYR A 551 -35.41 17.37 22.99
N ARG A 552 -34.88 17.96 24.08
CA ARG A 552 -35.70 18.64 25.09
C ARG A 552 -36.52 19.78 24.50
N ARG A 553 -35.92 20.61 23.64
CA ARG A 553 -36.58 21.74 22.97
C ARG A 553 -37.67 21.28 22.00
N ARG A 554 -37.41 20.22 21.22
CA ARG A 554 -38.38 19.57 20.32
C ARG A 554 -39.63 19.10 21.08
N GLY A 555 -39.45 18.51 22.27
CA GLY A 555 -40.55 18.07 23.15
C GLY A 555 -41.43 19.20 23.70
N THR A 556 -40.87 20.37 23.96
CA THR A 556 -41.62 21.57 24.40
C THR A 556 -42.44 22.23 23.28
N GLU A 557 -41.98 22.19 22.03
CA GLU A 557 -42.71 22.74 20.88
C GLU A 557 -43.94 21.89 20.51
N LEU A 558 -43.83 20.55 20.58
CA LEU A 558 -44.95 19.63 20.41
C LEU A 558 -46.07 19.88 21.44
N ARG A 559 -45.73 20.32 22.66
CA ARG A 559 -46.71 20.68 23.70
C ARG A 559 -47.37 22.04 23.42
N ARG A 560 -46.66 23.03 22.88
CA ARG A 560 -47.24 24.34 22.53
C ARG A 560 -48.20 24.29 21.34
N GLY A 561 -47.98 23.40 20.37
CA GLY A 561 -48.88 23.21 19.22
C GLY A 561 -50.23 22.54 19.54
N SER A 562 -50.41 22.01 20.76
CA SER A 562 -51.63 21.27 21.16
C SER A 562 -52.68 22.10 21.90
N VAL A 563 -52.44 23.40 22.13
CA VAL A 563 -53.42 24.30 22.76
C VAL A 563 -54.34 24.88 21.68
N ARG A 564 -55.56 24.36 21.57
CA ARG A 564 -56.63 24.97 20.77
C ARG A 564 -56.94 26.37 21.32
N PRO A 565 -57.08 27.42 20.49
CA PRO A 565 -57.66 28.67 20.95
C PRO A 565 -59.16 28.42 21.25
N GLY A 566 -59.54 28.63 22.51
CA GLY A 566 -60.92 28.57 22.96
C GLY A 566 -61.67 29.85 22.59
N SER A 567 -62.87 29.64 22.04
CA SER A 567 -64.03 30.55 21.84
C SER A 567 -63.82 31.88 21.13
#